data_AF-A0A737Y6W2-F1
#
_entry.id   AF-A0A737Y6W2-F1
#
_cell.length_a   1.000
_cell.length_b   1.000
_cell.length_c   1.000
_cell.angle_alpha   90.00
_cell.angle_beta   90.00
_cell.angle_gamma   90.00
#
_symmetry.space_group_name_H-M   'P 1'
#
loop_
_entity.id
_entity.type
_entity.pdbx_description
1 polymer ?
#
loop_
_entity_poly.entity_id
_entity_poly.type
_entity_poly.pdbx_seq_one_letter_code
_entity_poly.pdbx_strand_id
1 'polypeptide(L)'
;MYYSKRTLLIMFIIFIIIIVIGSVTVLGWIKRDSYRANNLICTTKSEAYIEPRKLYMDGGLVLDLKSGRITVHYDVTTDTKEKRLFFRDICISKL
;
A
#
# COMPACT_ATOMS: atom_id res chain seq x y z
N MET A 1 33.61 8.83 47.13
CA MET A 1 33.01 9.76 46.13
C MET A 1 33.44 9.51 44.68
N TYR A 2 34.50 8.73 44.41
CA TYR A 2 34.94 8.38 43.04
C TYR A 2 34.13 7.23 42.40
N TYR A 3 33.69 6.27 43.23
CA TYR A 3 32.97 5.09 42.77
C TYR A 3 31.59 5.42 42.19
N SER A 4 30.79 6.27 42.86
CA SER A 4 29.43 6.60 42.38
C SER A 4 29.43 7.39 41.06
N LYS A 5 30.43 8.25 40.81
CA LYS A 5 30.59 8.94 39.52
C LYS A 5 30.86 7.96 38.38
N ARG A 6 31.68 6.93 38.62
CA ARG A 6 31.98 5.88 37.63
C ARG A 6 30.76 5.00 37.35
N THR A 7 30.01 4.66 38.40
CA THR A 7 28.75 3.89 38.26
C THR A 7 27.69 4.67 37.48
N LEU A 8 27.53 5.97 37.75
CA LEU A 8 26.62 6.85 37.01
C LEU A 8 26.98 6.93 35.51
N LEU A 9 28.28 7.02 35.20
CA LEU A 9 28.76 7.10 33.82
C LEU A 9 28.50 5.79 33.05
N ILE A 10 28.67 4.65 33.72
CA ILE A 10 28.33 3.33 33.16
C ILE A 10 26.83 3.21 32.89
N MET A 11 25.98 3.60 33.85
CA MET A 11 24.52 3.60 33.66
C MET A 11 24.08 4.51 32.50
N PHE A 12 24.72 5.67 32.35
CA PHE A 12 24.44 6.60 31.26
C PHE A 12 24.84 6.04 29.89
N ILE A 13 26.00 5.37 29.81
CA ILE A 13 26.44 4.69 28.58
C ILE A 13 25.45 3.58 28.19
N ILE A 14 25.03 2.75 29.15
CA ILE A 14 24.05 1.68 28.91
C ILE A 14 22.73 2.29 28.41
N PHE A 15 22.28 3.39 29.01
CA PHE A 15 21.06 4.07 28.60
C PHE A 15 21.13 4.58 27.15
N ILE A 16 22.26 5.19 26.74
CA ILE A 16 22.46 5.62 25.35
C ILE A 16 22.43 4.43 24.39
N ILE A 17 23.07 3.32 24.74
CA ILE A 17 23.07 2.11 23.90
C ILE A 17 21.64 1.58 23.70
N ILE A 18 20.83 1.55 24.76
CA ILE A 18 19.42 1.13 24.67
C ILE A 18 18.62 2.06 23.74
N ILE A 19 18.81 3.38 23.84
CA ILE A 19 18.15 4.34 22.94
C ILE A 19 18.54 4.10 21.49
N VAL A 20 19.83 3.89 21.22
CA VAL A 20 20.32 3.65 19.85
C VAL A 20 19.71 2.38 19.29
N ILE A 21 19.74 1.27 20.03
CA ILE A 21 19.15 -0.01 19.60
C ILE A 21 17.63 0.13 19.39
N GLY A 22 16.94 0.82 20.29
CA GLY A 22 15.52 1.13 20.17
C GLY A 22 15.19 1.93 18.90
N SER A 23 15.99 2.97 18.61
CA SER A 23 15.77 3.79 17.41
C SER A 23 15.97 3.02 16.11
N VAL A 24 17.03 2.19 16.02
CA VAL A 24 17.33 1.38 14.84
C VAL A 24 16.25 0.32 14.60
N THR A 25 15.78 -0.32 15.67
CA THR A 25 14.70 -1.32 15.55
C THR A 25 13.42 -0.68 15.05
N VAL A 26 12.95 0.42 15.66
CA VAL A 26 11.75 1.16 15.23
C VAL A 26 11.84 1.62 13.77
N LEU A 27 12.97 2.21 13.36
CA LEU A 27 13.20 2.59 11.97
C LEU A 27 13.14 1.39 11.01
N GLY A 28 13.69 0.24 11.42
CA GLY A 28 13.65 -1.00 10.65
C GLY A 28 12.24 -1.57 10.50
N TRP A 29 11.38 -1.42 11.51
CA TRP A 29 9.96 -1.81 11.45
C TRP A 29 9.17 -0.91 10.50
N ILE A 30 9.31 0.41 10.62
CA ILE A 30 8.65 1.38 9.73
C ILE A 30 9.03 1.13 8.27
N LYS A 31 10.31 0.90 7.99
CA LYS A 31 10.77 0.56 6.63
C LYS A 31 10.14 -0.72 6.12
N ARG A 32 10.05 -1.76 6.96
CA ARG A 32 9.44 -3.04 6.58
C ARG A 32 7.95 -2.91 6.29
N ASP A 33 7.19 -2.19 7.11
CA ASP A 33 5.77 -1.96 6.88
C ASP A 33 5.53 -1.12 5.63
N SER A 34 6.32 -0.08 5.41
CA SER A 34 6.23 0.72 4.18
C SER A 34 6.57 -0.10 2.93
N TYR A 35 7.56 -0.99 3.01
CA TYR A 35 7.92 -1.88 1.90
C TYR A 35 6.81 -2.89 1.60
N ARG A 36 6.16 -3.40 2.65
CA ARG A 36 5.05 -4.34 2.54
C ARG A 36 3.80 -3.68 1.97
N ALA A 37 3.45 -2.48 2.42
CA ALA A 37 2.34 -1.70 1.88
C ALA A 37 2.60 -1.27 0.42
N ASN A 38 3.82 -0.84 0.10
CA ASN A 38 4.19 -0.43 -1.25
C ASN A 38 4.28 -1.59 -2.24
N ASN A 39 4.36 -2.86 -1.81
CA ASN A 39 4.36 -4.01 -2.74
C ASN A 39 2.99 -4.70 -2.81
N LEU A 40 1.93 -4.07 -2.30
CA LEU A 40 0.60 -4.63 -2.31
C LEU A 40 -0.06 -4.40 -3.68
N ILE A 41 -0.49 -5.50 -4.31
CA ILE A 41 -1.34 -5.50 -5.49
C ILE A 41 -2.70 -6.00 -5.05
N CYS A 42 -3.74 -5.20 -5.26
CA CYS A 42 -5.13 -5.59 -5.01
C CYS A 42 -5.86 -5.74 -6.32
N THR A 43 -6.51 -6.88 -6.53
CA THR A 43 -7.40 -7.10 -7.68
C THR A 43 -8.81 -7.35 -7.18
N THR A 44 -9.79 -6.78 -7.86
CA THR A 44 -11.20 -7.06 -7.62
C THR A 44 -11.90 -7.34 -8.93
N LYS A 45 -12.71 -8.40 -8.96
CA LYS A 45 -13.60 -8.70 -10.07
C LYS A 45 -14.98 -8.19 -9.71
N SER A 46 -15.66 -7.53 -10.64
CA SER A 46 -17.01 -7.03 -10.42
C SER A 46 -17.85 -7.16 -11.67
N GLU A 47 -19.07 -7.61 -11.46
CA GLU A 47 -20.12 -7.72 -12.47
C GLU A 47 -21.24 -6.75 -12.09
N ALA A 48 -21.61 -5.87 -13.02
CA ALA A 48 -22.62 -4.85 -12.81
C ALA A 48 -23.62 -4.83 -13.97
N TYR A 49 -24.89 -4.64 -13.64
CA TYR A 49 -25.96 -4.46 -14.62
C TYR A 49 -26.66 -3.13 -14.40
N ILE A 50 -26.70 -2.30 -15.44
CA ILE A 50 -27.38 -1.01 -15.45
C ILE A 50 -28.66 -1.16 -16.27
N GLU A 51 -29.76 -1.44 -15.58
CA GLU A 51 -31.08 -1.73 -16.17
C GLU A 51 -31.60 -0.64 -17.13
N PRO A 52 -31.51 0.68 -16.82
CA PRO A 52 -32.05 1.73 -17.70
C PRO A 52 -31.43 1.77 -19.10
N ARG A 53 -30.22 1.22 -19.26
CA ARG A 53 -29.49 1.16 -20.53
C ARG A 53 -29.23 -0.27 -21.00
N LYS A 54 -29.72 -1.27 -20.26
CA LYS A 54 -29.44 -2.70 -20.47
C LYS A 54 -27.95 -2.95 -20.73
N LEU A 55 -27.12 -2.33 -19.90
CA LEU A 55 -25.66 -2.39 -19.98
C LEU A 55 -25.16 -3.40 -18.95
N TYR A 56 -24.53 -4.46 -19.44
CA TYR A 56 -23.81 -5.43 -18.63
C TYR A 56 -22.33 -5.08 -18.65
N MET A 57 -21.70 -5.04 -17.48
CA MET A 57 -20.27 -4.78 -17.34
C MET A 57 -19.68 -5.92 -16.53
N ASP A 58 -18.76 -6.69 -17.12
CA ASP A 58 -17.95 -7.68 -16.42
C ASP A 58 -16.49 -7.28 -16.53
N GLY A 59 -15.78 -7.27 -15.42
CA GLY A 59 -14.42 -6.81 -15.43
C GLY A 59 -13.74 -6.82 -14.08
N GLY A 60 -12.68 -6.05 -13.98
CA GLY A 60 -11.95 -5.89 -12.75
C GLY A 60 -11.15 -4.61 -12.65
N LEU A 61 -10.78 -4.32 -11.42
CA LEU A 61 -9.89 -3.24 -11.05
C LEU A 61 -8.63 -3.83 -10.42
N VAL A 62 -7.48 -3.31 -10.83
CA VAL A 62 -6.16 -3.64 -10.30
C VAL A 62 -5.57 -2.37 -9.71
N LEU A 63 -5.33 -2.38 -8.41
CA LEU A 63 -4.60 -1.35 -7.70
C LEU A 63 -3.18 -1.86 -7.44
N ASP A 64 -2.19 -1.21 -8.06
CA ASP A 64 -0.78 -1.44 -7.81
C ASP A 64 -0.21 -0.26 -7.00
N LEU A 65 -0.08 -0.45 -5.70
CA LEU A 65 0.46 0.58 -4.79
C LEU A 65 1.96 0.82 -4.99
N LYS A 66 2.67 -0.11 -5.66
CA LYS A 66 4.11 0.02 -5.94
C LYS A 66 4.38 1.03 -7.02
N SER A 67 3.64 0.90 -8.12
CA SER A 67 3.72 1.81 -9.25
C SER A 67 2.80 3.03 -9.08
N GLY A 68 1.94 3.03 -8.05
CA GLY A 68 0.94 4.06 -7.82
C GLY A 68 -0.07 4.08 -8.97
N ARG A 69 -0.53 2.92 -9.42
CA ARG A 69 -1.44 2.80 -10.57
C ARG A 69 -2.75 2.13 -10.20
N ILE A 70 -3.82 2.60 -10.85
CA ILE A 70 -5.14 1.97 -10.85
C ILE A 70 -5.47 1.63 -12.29
N THR A 71 -5.50 0.34 -12.60
CA THR A 71 -5.95 -0.17 -13.89
C THR A 71 -7.38 -0.66 -13.76
N VAL A 72 -8.23 -0.24 -14.69
CA VAL A 72 -9.64 -0.60 -14.76
C VAL A 72 -9.89 -1.25 -16.11
N HIS A 73 -10.49 -2.44 -16.11
CA HIS A 73 -10.78 -3.20 -17.32
C HIS A 73 -12.17 -3.82 -17.24
N TYR A 74 -13.07 -3.42 -18.14
CA TYR A 74 -14.43 -3.95 -18.21
C TYR A 74 -14.81 -4.29 -19.65
N ASP A 75 -15.38 -5.47 -19.84
CA ASP A 75 -16.18 -5.83 -20.99
C ASP A 75 -17.59 -5.29 -20.80
N VAL A 76 -17.97 -4.36 -21.65
CA VAL A 76 -19.29 -3.73 -21.67
C VAL A 76 -20.11 -4.39 -22.77
N THR A 77 -21.17 -5.09 -22.40
CA THR A 77 -22.12 -5.71 -23.32
C THR A 77 -23.46 -4.98 -23.25
N THR A 78 -24.02 -4.65 -24.40
CA THR A 78 -25.36 -4.05 -24.53
C THR A 78 -26.38 -5.09 -24.96
N ASP A 79 -27.68 -4.76 -24.84
CA ASP A 79 -28.79 -5.62 -25.29
C ASP A 79 -28.75 -5.93 -26.80
N THR A 80 -28.15 -5.05 -27.61
CA THR A 80 -27.90 -5.28 -29.05
C THR A 80 -26.75 -6.27 -29.30
N LYS A 81 -26.21 -6.89 -28.24
CA LYS A 81 -25.01 -7.77 -28.23
C LYS A 81 -23.73 -7.07 -28.69
N GLU A 82 -23.72 -5.74 -28.77
CA GLU A 82 -22.50 -4.99 -29.03
C GLU A 82 -21.59 -5.10 -27.80
N LYS A 83 -20.37 -5.58 -28.01
CA LYS A 83 -19.32 -5.71 -26.99
C LYS A 83 -18.31 -4.60 -27.18
N ARG A 84 -18.00 -3.88 -26.10
CA ARG A 84 -16.98 -2.84 -26.07
C ARG A 84 -16.05 -3.07 -24.90
N LEU A 85 -14.76 -2.88 -25.13
CA LEU A 85 -13.78 -2.90 -24.07
C LEU A 85 -13.61 -1.51 -23.48
N PHE A 86 -13.79 -1.38 -22.17
CA PHE A 86 -13.43 -0.20 -21.42
C PHE A 86 -12.14 -0.46 -20.65
N PHE A 87 -11.07 0.22 -21.04
CA PHE A 87 -9.78 0.17 -20.35
C PHE A 87 -9.36 1.57 -19.92
N ARG A 88 -8.91 1.70 -18.67
CA ARG A 88 -8.32 2.93 -18.16
C ARG A 88 -7.20 2.63 -17.20
N ASP A 89 -6.03 3.21 -17.43
CA ASP A 89 -4.91 3.22 -16.50
C ASP A 89 -4.78 4.62 -15.90
N ILE A 90 -4.71 4.72 -14.57
CA ILE A 90 -4.67 5.96 -13.82
C ILE A 90 -3.43 5.96 -12.94
N CYS A 91 -2.53 6.91 -13.16
CA CYS A 91 -1.40 7.16 -12.27
C CYS A 91 -1.83 8.03 -11.07
N ILE A 92 -1.56 7.55 -9.87
CA ILE A 92 -1.70 8.28 -8.62
C ILE A 92 -0.36 8.97 -8.34
N SER A 93 -0.36 10.31 -8.36
CA SER A 93 0.75 11.09 -7.82
C SER A 93 0.70 11.07 -6.30
N LYS A 94 1.87 10.99 -5.65
CA LYS A 94 1.96 11.32 -4.22
C LYS A 94 1.59 12.80 -4.04
N LEU A 95 0.77 13.10 -3.04
CA LEU A 95 0.48 14.47 -2.58
C LEU A 95 1.71 15.08 -1.90
#